data_AF-A0A0N8PV05-F1
#
_entry.id   AF-A0A0N8PV05-F1
#
_cell.length_a   1.000
_cell.length_b   1.000
_cell.length_c   1.000
_cell.angle_alpha   90.00
_cell.angle_beta   90.00
_cell.angle_gamma   90.00
#
_symmetry.space_group_name_H-M   'P 1'
#
loop_
_entity.id
_entity.type
_entity.pdbx_description
1 polymer ?
#
loop_
_entity_poly.entity_id
_entity_poly.type
_entity_poly.pdbx_seq_one_letter_code
_entity_poly.pdbx_strand_id
1 'polypeptide(L)' 'MLTILISFAAVVCVISTAASFMLARRQQNKEFDKNADPTAVKHPVMANPMLIVYVLFPIVLAAGAVIWSFYFK' A
#
# COMPACT_ATOMS: atom_id res chain seq x y z
N MET A 1 -19.82 14.81 12.47
CA MET A 1 -19.39 13.46 12.91
C MET A 1 -18.81 12.65 11.76
N LEU A 2 -19.53 12.50 10.65
CA LEU A 2 -19.10 11.73 9.47
C LEU A 2 -17.80 12.27 8.82
N THR A 3 -17.64 13.59 8.74
CA THR A 3 -16.42 14.26 8.25
C THR A 3 -15.17 13.98 9.09
N ILE A 4 -15.31 13.85 10.41
CA ILE A 4 -14.20 13.52 11.32
C ILE A 4 -13.80 12.05 11.12
N LEU A 5 -14.78 11.17 10.89
CA LEU A 5 -14.53 9.76 10.64
C LEU A 5 -13.80 9.54 9.30
N ILE A 6 -14.22 10.28 8.26
CA ILE A 6 -13.58 10.25 6.93
C ILE A 6 -12.15 10.78 6.98
N SER A 7 -11.91 11.90 7.68
CA SER A 7 -10.55 12.45 7.79
C SER A 7 -9.62 11.50 8.56
N PHE A 8 -10.12 10.87 9.62
CA PHE A 8 -9.35 9.88 10.37
C PHE A 8 -9.02 8.64 9.53
N ALA A 9 -10.00 8.12 8.78
CA ALA A 9 -9.79 6.99 7.87
C ALA A 9 -8.75 7.31 6.78
N ALA A 10 -8.77 8.53 6.23
CA ALA A 10 -7.78 8.98 5.26
C ALA A 10 -6.35 9.01 5.85
N VAL A 11 -6.19 9.52 7.07
CA VAL A 11 -4.89 9.55 7.77
C VAL A 11 -4.37 8.13 8.02
N VAL A 12 -5.23 7.22 8.49
CA VAL A 12 -4.86 5.80 8.69
C VAL A 12 -4.42 5.15 7.38
N CYS A 13 -5.12 5.40 6.28
CA CYS A 13 -4.74 4.89 4.96
C CYS A 13 -3.35 5.38 4.54
N VAL A 14 -3.07 6.68 4.67
CA VAL A 14 -1.75 7.26 4.31
C VAL A 14 -0.62 6.63 5.16
N ILE A 15 -0.81 6.53 6.48
CA ILE A 15 0.19 5.94 7.38
C ILE A 15 0.42 4.45 7.05
N SER A 16 -0.65 3.68 6.81
CA SER A 16 -0.54 2.27 6.45
C SER A 16 0.20 2.06 5.12
N THR A 17 -0.03 2.94 4.14
CA THR A 17 0.66 2.90 2.84
C THR A 17 2.14 3.16 3.01
N ALA A 18 2.50 4.21 3.76
CA ALA A 18 3.89 4.59 4.01
C ALA A 18 4.63 3.48 4.77
N ALA A 19 4.03 2.94 5.84
CA ALA A 19 4.60 1.84 6.60
C ALA A 19 4.83 0.59 5.74
N SER A 20 3.89 0.27 4.86
CA SER A 20 3.97 -0.89 3.97
C SER A 20 5.04 -0.72 2.90
N PHE A 21 5.18 0.48 2.34
CA PHE A 21 6.27 0.80 1.41
C PHE A 21 7.64 0.70 2.11
N MET A 22 7.76 1.19 3.35
CA MET A 22 8.98 1.07 4.13
C MET A 22 9.33 -0.38 4.46
N LEU A 23 8.34 -1.20 4.82
CA LEU A 23 8.53 -2.63 5.10
C LEU A 23 8.91 -3.40 3.83
N ALA A 24 8.25 -3.14 2.70
CA ALA A 24 8.59 -3.75 1.42
C ALA A 24 10.02 -3.41 0.98
N ARG A 25 10.44 -2.15 1.11
CA ARG A 25 11.84 -1.73 0.87
C ARG A 25 12.82 -2.43 1.81
N ARG A 26 12.46 -2.60 3.08
CA ARG A 26 13.31 -3.32 4.05
C ARG A 26 13.39 -4.82 3.73
N GLN A 27 12.31 -5.41 3.21
CA GLN A 27 12.29 -6.81 2.77
C GLN A 27 13.10 -7.03 1.49
N GLN A 28 13.16 -6.06 0.58
CA GLN A 28 14.02 -6.16 -0.62
C GLN A 28 15.51 -6.28 -0.30
N ASN A 29 15.98 -5.69 0.80
CA ASN A 29 17.40 -5.73 1.19
C ASN A 29 17.74 -6.92 2.10
N LYS A 30 16.77 -7.76 2.47
CA LYS A 30 17.05 -9.02 3.14
C LYS A 30 17.27 -10.08 2.07
N GLU A 31 18.47 -10.66 2.06
CA GLU A 31 18.77 -11.86 1.27
C GLU A 31 17.73 -12.93 1.58
N PHE A 32 16.83 -13.19 0.63
CA PHE A 32 15.97 -14.35 0.66
C PHE A 32 16.85 -15.55 0.34
N ASP A 33 17.01 -16.41 1.34
CA ASP A 33 17.59 -17.77 1.30
C ASP A 33 18.86 -17.93 0.46
N LYS A 34 19.99 -18.26 1.09
CA LYS A 34 21.29 -18.50 0.42
C LYS A 34 21.24 -19.54 -0.71
N ASN A 35 20.17 -20.33 -0.79
CA ASN A 35 19.94 -21.36 -1.80
C ASN A 35 18.95 -20.96 -2.91
N ALA A 36 18.42 -19.73 -2.90
CA ALA A 36 17.51 -19.26 -3.94
C ALA A 36 18.29 -18.95 -5.22
N ASP A 37 17.86 -19.55 -6.34
CA ASP A 37 18.44 -19.33 -7.66
C ASP A 37 18.49 -17.81 -7.98
N PRO A 38 19.65 -17.23 -8.35
CA PRO A 38 19.79 -15.80 -8.64
C PRO A 38 18.89 -15.32 -9.80
N THR A 39 18.28 -16.23 -10.56
CA THR A 39 17.27 -15.92 -11.57
C THR A 39 15.86 -15.70 -10.98
N ALA A 40 15.54 -16.28 -9.83
CA ALA A 40 14.26 -16.09 -9.14
C ALA A 40 14.15 -14.74 -8.40
N VAL A 41 15.30 -14.14 -8.04
CA VAL A 41 15.36 -12.88 -7.27
C VAL A 41 15.05 -11.64 -8.13
N LYS A 42 15.10 -11.75 -9.46
CA LYS A 42 14.91 -10.64 -10.39
C LYS A 42 13.45 -10.37 -10.77
N HIS A 43 12.47 -10.87 -10.04
CA HIS A 43 11.10 -10.42 -10.29
C HIS A 43 11.01 -8.92 -9.95
N PRO A 44 10.66 -8.06 -10.92
CA PRO A 44 10.49 -6.65 -10.64
C PRO A 44 9.49 -6.53 -9.49
N VAL A 45 9.78 -5.68 -8.51
CA VAL A 45 8.87 -5.42 -7.38
C VAL A 45 7.48 -5.00 -7.89
N MET A 46 7.44 -4.33 -9.05
CA MET A 46 6.22 -3.95 -9.76
C MET A 46 5.46 -5.13 -10.41
N ALA A 47 6.05 -6.32 -10.50
CA ALA A 47 5.39 -7.53 -10.97
C ALA A 47 4.80 -8.36 -9.82
N ASN A 48 5.01 -7.97 -8.55
CA ASN A 48 4.38 -8.63 -7.40
C ASN A 48 2.95 -8.09 -7.21
N PRO A 49 1.90 -8.85 -7.60
CA PRO A 49 0.53 -8.38 -7.54
C PRO A 49 0.09 -8.04 -6.13
N MET A 50 0.64 -8.72 -5.11
CA MET A 50 0.31 -8.45 -3.71
C MET A 50 0.78 -7.05 -3.30
N LEU A 51 1.96 -6.64 -3.75
CA LEU A 51 2.54 -5.32 -3.51
C LEU A 51 1.77 -4.22 -4.25
N ILE A 52 1.37 -4.49 -5.49
CA ILE A 52 0.51 -3.60 -6.29
C ILE A 52 -0.80 -3.34 -5.56
N VAL A 53 -1.49 -4.40 -5.11
CA VAL A 53 -2.76 -4.29 -4.37
C VAL A 53 -2.56 -3.52 -3.07
N TYR A 54 -1.45 -3.75 -2.36
CA TYR A 54 -1.17 -3.06 -1.11
C TYR A 54 -1.00 -1.54 -1.28
N VAL A 55 -0.48 -1.10 -2.42
CA VAL A 55 -0.34 0.32 -2.75
C VAL A 55 -1.63 0.89 -3.33
N LEU A 56 -2.33 0.15 -4.19
CA LEU A 56 -3.57 0.59 -4.83
C LEU A 56 -4.73 0.69 -3.86
N PHE A 57 -4.85 -0.24 -2.92
CA PHE A 57 -5.95 -0.29 -1.96
C PHE A 57 -6.15 1.02 -1.17
N PRO A 58 -5.12 1.59 -0.51
CA PRO A 58 -5.28 2.85 0.22
C PRO A 58 -5.54 4.04 -0.70
N ILE A 59 -5.03 4.03 -1.93
CA ILE A 59 -5.30 5.08 -2.94
C ILE A 59 -6.78 5.04 -3.33
N VAL A 60 -7.32 3.85 -3.62
CA VAL A 60 -8.74 3.66 -3.99
C VAL A 60 -9.65 4.04 -2.82
N LEU A 61 -9.30 3.67 -1.59
CA LEU A 61 -10.05 4.07 -0.40
C LEU A 61 -10.07 5.59 -0.21
N ALA A 62 -8.93 6.26 -0.34
CA ALA A 62 -8.86 7.72 -0.24
C ALA A 62 -9.69 8.42 -1.32
N ALA A 63 -9.58 7.96 -2.57
CA ALA A 63 -10.37 8.49 -3.68
C ALA A 63 -11.88 8.28 -3.47
N GLY A 64 -12.28 7.06 -3.06
CA GLY A 64 -13.67 6.73 -2.76
C GLY A 64 -14.23 7.59 -1.61
N ALA A 65 -13.44 7.83 -0.57
CA ALA A 65 -13.83 8.68 0.55
C ALA A 65 -14.03 10.15 0.14
N VAL A 66 -13.16 10.68 -0.73
CA VAL A 66 -13.30 12.05 -1.28
C VAL A 66 -14.56 12.16 -2.13
N ILE A 67 -14.78 11.23 -3.05
CA ILE A 67 -15.98 11.20 -3.91
C ILE A 67 -17.24 11.09 -3.05
N TRP A 68 -17.26 10.18 -2.08
CA TRP A 68 -18.40 10.03 -1.17
C TRP A 68 -18.69 11.31 -0.39
N SER A 69 -17.65 11.97 0.14
CA SER A 69 -17.80 13.25 0.83
C SER A 69 -18.20 14.40 -0.10
N PHE A 70 -18.10 14.27 -1.42
CA PHE A 70 -18.54 15.30 -2.35
C PHE A 70 -20.02 15.14 -2.71
N TYR A 71 -20.50 13.90 -2.85
CA TYR A 71 -21.88 13.60 -3.28
C TYR A 71 -22.87 13.38 -2.14
N PHE A 72 -22.42 12.86 -0.99
CA PHE A 72 -23.29 12.45 0.12
C PHE A 72 -23.11 13.30 1.38
N LYS A 73 -22.68 14.55 1.20
CA LYS A 73 -22.49 15.52 2.28
C LYS A 73 -23.66 16.48 2.39
#